data_AF-A0A3P7KZ98-F1
#
_entry.id   AF-A0A3P7KZ98-F1
#
_cell.length_a   1.000
_cell.length_b   1.000
_cell.length_c   1.000
_cell.angle_alpha   90.00
_cell.angle_beta   90.00
_cell.angle_gamma   90.00
#
_symmetry.space_group_name_H-M   'P 1'
#
loop_
_entity.id
_entity.type
_entity.pdbx_description
1 polymer ?
#
loop_
_entity_poly.entity_id
_entity_poly.type
_entity_poly.pdbx_seq_one_letter_code
_entity_poly.pdbx_strand_id
1 'polypeptide(L)'
;MFLSTYYAALDQIITEHQKITSFSPEMAAPMVKLSSGYEMPMVGLGTWQIKPDKVGEAVESALKDGYKHIDCAWMYKNQEDIGKTLKKIFSSGLKEHVKDILKQLQLDYIDLMLIHWPMGYAEGEDPIPKKEGTDEIKFSDEDYLTTWKVLEEFVKEGK
;
A
#
# COMPACT_ATOMS: atom_id res chain seq x y z
N MET A 1 -29.68 -14.32 40.87
CA MET A 1 -28.55 -13.38 40.72
C MET A 1 -27.73 -13.59 39.44
N PHE A 2 -27.39 -14.82 39.04
CA PHE A 2 -26.50 -15.05 37.88
C PHE A 2 -27.04 -14.69 36.48
N LEU A 3 -28.36 -14.64 36.27
CA LEU A 3 -28.93 -14.34 34.95
C LEU A 3 -28.84 -12.85 34.57
N SER A 4 -29.10 -11.92 35.50
CA SER A 4 -29.11 -10.48 35.18
C SER A 4 -27.72 -9.93 34.85
N THR A 5 -26.66 -10.50 35.42
CA THR A 5 -25.28 -10.15 35.08
C THR A 5 -24.87 -10.61 33.68
N TYR A 6 -25.44 -11.71 33.19
CA TYR A 6 -25.17 -12.22 31.84
C TYR A 6 -25.85 -11.36 30.76
N TYR A 7 -27.11 -10.96 30.98
CA TYR A 7 -27.79 -10.02 30.09
C TYR A 7 -27.13 -8.64 30.08
N ALA A 8 -26.71 -8.09 31.24
CA ALA A 8 -25.99 -6.82 31.28
C ALA A 8 -24.66 -6.85 30.49
N ALA A 9 -23.93 -7.97 30.54
CA ALA A 9 -22.71 -8.15 29.75
C ALA A 9 -23.01 -8.26 28.25
N LEU A 10 -24.07 -8.96 27.85
CA LEU A 10 -24.51 -9.02 26.46
C LEU A 10 -24.97 -7.66 25.94
N ASP A 11 -25.77 -6.92 26.70
CA ASP A 11 -26.23 -5.58 26.33
C ASP A 11 -25.05 -4.60 26.20
N GLN A 12 -24.03 -4.71 27.07
CA GLN A 12 -22.80 -3.93 26.93
C GLN A 12 -22.02 -4.30 25.65
N ILE A 13 -21.83 -5.60 25.36
CA ILE A 13 -21.17 -6.07 24.13
C ILE A 13 -21.94 -5.62 22.88
N ILE A 14 -23.27 -5.69 22.89
CA ILE A 14 -24.14 -5.23 21.80
C ILE A 14 -24.05 -3.71 21.63
N THR A 15 -24.01 -2.95 22.74
CA THR A 15 -23.85 -1.48 22.72
C THR A 15 -22.48 -1.07 22.20
N GLU A 16 -21.42 -1.80 22.57
CA GLU A 16 -20.05 -1.58 22.05
C GLU A 16 -19.97 -1.91 20.55
N HIS A 17 -20.57 -3.01 20.10
CA HIS A 17 -20.73 -3.31 18.67
C HIS A 17 -21.52 -2.22 17.92
N GLN A 18 -22.62 -1.73 18.49
CA GLN A 18 -23.42 -0.68 17.85
C GLN A 18 -22.66 0.65 17.74
N LYS A 19 -21.84 1.01 18.73
CA LYS A 19 -20.93 2.17 18.64
C LYS A 19 -19.85 2.02 17.55
N ILE A 20 -19.36 0.81 17.32
CA ILE A 20 -18.43 0.53 16.21
C ILE A 20 -19.15 0.68 14.85
N THR A 21 -20.44 0.38 14.78
CA THR A 21 -21.23 0.55 13.53
C THR A 21 -21.79 1.97 13.30
N SER A 22 -21.72 2.87 14.27
CA SER A 22 -22.11 4.28 14.06
C SER A 22 -20.97 5.07 13.45
N PHE A 23 -21.03 5.29 12.13
CA PHE A 23 -20.09 6.15 11.40
C PHE A 23 -19.94 7.52 12.08
N SER A 24 -18.77 7.80 12.65
CA SER A 24 -18.35 9.16 12.97
C SER A 24 -17.43 9.69 11.85
N PRO A 25 -17.51 10.97 11.48
CA PRO A 25 -16.61 11.58 10.51
C PRO A 25 -15.17 11.79 11.03
N GLU A 26 -14.86 11.33 12.26
CA GLU A 26 -13.54 11.47 12.90
C GLU A 26 -12.56 10.35 12.51
N MET A 27 -12.97 9.34 11.74
CA MET A 27 -12.16 8.18 11.34
C MET A 27 -11.00 8.47 10.36
N ALA A 28 -10.68 9.75 10.10
CA ALA A 28 -9.49 10.11 9.34
C ALA A 28 -8.24 9.95 10.22
N ALA A 29 -7.32 9.06 9.82
CA ALA A 29 -6.04 8.89 10.51
C ALA A 29 -5.29 10.23 10.64
N PRO A 30 -4.58 10.48 11.76
CA PRO A 30 -3.78 11.68 11.92
C PRO A 30 -2.79 11.86 10.76
N MET A 31 -2.62 13.10 10.31
CA MET A 31 -1.69 13.45 9.25
C MET A 31 -0.37 13.92 9.86
N VAL A 32 0.77 13.49 9.29
CA VAL A 32 2.10 14.00 9.62
C VAL A 32 2.65 14.81 8.46
N LYS A 33 3.23 15.97 8.74
CA LYS A 33 3.87 16.81 7.73
C LYS A 33 5.29 16.32 7.45
N LEU A 34 5.56 15.98 6.21
CA LEU A 34 6.87 15.55 5.73
C LEU A 34 7.81 16.75 5.50
N SER A 35 9.11 16.50 5.38
CA SER A 35 10.12 17.53 5.07
C SER A 35 9.89 18.21 3.71
N SER A 36 9.26 17.52 2.77
CA SER A 36 8.78 18.05 1.48
C SER A 36 7.60 19.02 1.62
N GLY A 37 6.99 19.12 2.80
CA GLY A 37 5.85 19.99 3.09
C GLY A 37 4.49 19.36 2.86
N TYR A 38 4.42 18.20 2.18
CA TYR A 38 3.20 17.40 2.03
C TYR A 38 2.77 16.74 3.35
N GLU A 39 1.51 16.32 3.41
CA GLU A 39 0.93 15.62 4.55
C GLU A 39 0.70 14.14 4.22
N MET A 40 1.10 13.25 5.13
CA MET A 40 0.99 11.80 4.99
C MET A 40 0.10 11.21 6.09
N PRO A 41 -0.87 10.32 5.77
CA PRO A 41 -1.64 9.62 6.80
C PRO A 41 -0.74 8.68 7.61
N MET A 42 -0.76 8.83 8.95
CA MET A 42 0.03 8.00 9.88
C MET A 42 -0.41 6.54 9.93
N VAL A 43 -1.58 6.20 9.37
CA VAL A 43 -2.07 4.83 9.22
C VAL A 43 -2.34 4.57 7.75
N GLY A 44 -1.84 3.43 7.25
CA GLY A 44 -2.04 2.96 5.89
C GLY A 44 -2.25 1.44 5.84
N LEU A 45 -2.80 0.95 4.73
CA LEU A 45 -2.98 -0.49 4.50
C LEU A 45 -1.69 -1.09 3.93
N GLY A 46 -1.01 -1.94 4.70
CA GLY A 46 0.07 -2.80 4.19
C GLY A 46 -0.47 -3.93 3.31
N THR A 47 0.06 -4.10 2.10
CA THR A 47 -0.42 -5.11 1.13
C THR A 47 0.46 -6.36 1.02
N TRP A 48 1.52 -6.46 1.82
CA TRP A 48 2.39 -7.63 1.87
C TRP A 48 1.60 -8.91 2.26
N GLN A 49 1.93 -10.03 1.61
CA GLN A 49 1.26 -11.35 1.72
C GLN A 49 -0.23 -11.41 1.31
N ILE A 50 -0.89 -10.28 1.02
CA ILE A 50 -2.27 -10.32 0.51
C ILE A 50 -2.24 -10.86 -0.93
N LYS A 51 -2.91 -11.98 -1.16
CA LYS A 51 -2.94 -12.65 -2.47
C LYS A 51 -3.59 -11.75 -3.53
N PRO A 52 -3.18 -11.85 -4.82
CA PRO A 52 -3.75 -11.02 -5.89
C PRO A 52 -5.28 -11.11 -6.02
N ASP A 53 -5.87 -12.29 -5.79
CA ASP A 53 -7.32 -12.51 -5.81
C ASP A 53 -8.07 -11.87 -4.63
N LYS A 54 -7.36 -11.39 -3.60
CA LYS A 54 -7.92 -10.80 -2.38
C LYS A 54 -7.48 -9.38 -2.07
N VAL A 55 -6.43 -8.88 -2.73
CA VAL A 55 -5.94 -7.52 -2.49
C VAL A 55 -6.96 -6.45 -2.87
N GLY A 56 -7.76 -6.68 -3.93
CA GLY A 56 -8.83 -5.76 -4.32
C GLY A 56 -9.94 -5.63 -3.28
N GLU A 57 -10.36 -6.74 -2.67
CA GLU A 57 -11.36 -6.72 -1.57
C GLU A 57 -10.84 -5.94 -0.35
N ALA A 58 -9.56 -6.15 0.01
CA ALA A 58 -8.91 -5.46 1.13
C ALA A 58 -8.76 -3.94 0.88
N VAL A 59 -8.31 -3.54 -0.32
CA VAL A 59 -8.20 -2.13 -0.72
C VAL A 59 -9.57 -1.46 -0.78
N GLU A 60 -10.59 -2.12 -1.34
CA GLU A 60 -11.95 -1.56 -1.40
C GLU A 60 -12.58 -1.40 -0.01
N SER A 61 -12.29 -2.29 0.96
CA SER A 61 -12.70 -2.10 2.37
C SER A 61 -11.97 -0.93 3.00
N ALA A 62 -10.64 -0.91 2.97
CA ALA A 62 -9.85 0.13 3.62
C ALA A 62 -10.23 1.54 3.14
N LEU A 63 -10.46 1.73 1.84
CA LEU A 63 -10.91 3.02 1.29
C LEU A 63 -12.32 3.42 1.77
N LYS A 64 -13.25 2.46 1.98
CA LYS A 64 -14.56 2.72 2.60
C LYS A 64 -14.44 3.04 4.09
N ASP A 65 -13.48 2.42 4.76
CA ASP A 65 -13.18 2.61 6.19
C ASP A 65 -12.36 3.89 6.45
N GLY A 66 -12.08 4.69 5.41
CA GLY A 66 -11.48 6.03 5.52
C GLY A 66 -9.96 6.09 5.31
N TYR A 67 -9.31 4.98 4.94
CA TYR A 67 -7.87 4.96 4.64
C TYR A 67 -7.56 5.83 3.40
N LYS A 68 -6.42 6.51 3.44
CA LYS A 68 -5.91 7.36 2.35
C LYS A 68 -4.46 7.04 1.95
N HIS A 69 -3.92 5.95 2.48
CA HIS A 69 -2.54 5.50 2.29
C HIS A 69 -2.56 3.98 2.13
N ILE A 70 -2.04 3.48 1.01
CA ILE A 70 -1.90 2.07 0.69
C ILE A 70 -0.41 1.80 0.44
N ASP A 71 0.23 1.01 1.30
CA ASP A 71 1.62 0.58 1.12
C ASP A 71 1.68 -0.57 0.10
N CYS A 72 2.56 -0.42 -0.89
CA CYS A 72 2.73 -1.35 -2.01
C CYS A 72 4.22 -1.51 -2.33
N ALA A 73 4.63 -2.70 -2.76
CA ALA A 73 5.94 -2.91 -3.35
C ALA A 73 5.85 -3.85 -4.56
N TRP A 74 6.65 -3.58 -5.59
CA TRP A 74 6.69 -4.37 -6.84
C TRP A 74 6.89 -5.88 -6.61
N MET A 75 7.67 -6.24 -5.59
CA MET A 75 7.96 -7.63 -5.21
C MET A 75 6.73 -8.39 -4.68
N TYR A 76 5.67 -7.71 -4.23
CA TYR A 76 4.46 -8.36 -3.70
C TYR A 76 3.62 -9.04 -4.80
N LYS A 77 3.86 -8.72 -6.09
CA LYS A 77 3.19 -9.29 -7.28
C LYS A 77 1.66 -9.18 -7.27
N ASN A 78 1.10 -8.22 -6.54
CA ASN A 78 -0.35 -7.99 -6.41
C ASN A 78 -0.80 -6.61 -6.90
N GLN A 79 0.15 -5.75 -7.31
CA GLN A 79 -0.09 -4.37 -7.72
C GLN A 79 -1.00 -4.21 -8.95
N GLU A 80 -1.11 -5.21 -9.84
CA GLU A 80 -2.05 -5.16 -10.97
C GLU A 80 -3.51 -5.19 -10.51
N ASP A 81 -3.83 -6.00 -9.50
CA ASP A 81 -5.19 -6.12 -8.96
C ASP A 81 -5.54 -5.00 -7.98
N ILE A 82 -4.53 -4.43 -7.30
CA ILE A 82 -4.64 -3.13 -6.63
C ILE A 82 -5.08 -2.08 -7.66
N GLY A 83 -4.38 -1.94 -8.80
CA GLY A 83 -4.71 -0.90 -9.76
C GLY A 83 -6.00 -1.10 -10.53
N LYS A 84 -6.40 -2.35 -10.84
CA LYS A 84 -7.76 -2.63 -11.32
C LYS A 84 -8.82 -2.11 -10.34
N THR A 85 -8.57 -2.27 -9.03
CA THR A 85 -9.46 -1.80 -7.96
C THR A 85 -9.44 -0.28 -7.86
N LEU A 86 -8.26 0.34 -7.80
CA LEU A 86 -8.12 1.81 -7.75
C LEU A 86 -8.72 2.45 -9.00
N LYS A 87 -8.49 1.91 -10.20
CA LYS A 87 -9.11 2.39 -11.43
C LYS A 87 -10.63 2.19 -11.43
N LYS A 88 -11.16 1.06 -10.94
CA LYS A 88 -12.62 0.90 -10.77
C LYS A 88 -13.22 2.02 -9.89
N ILE A 89 -12.46 2.53 -8.93
CA ILE A 89 -12.86 3.62 -8.02
C ILE A 89 -12.60 5.02 -8.63
N PHE A 90 -11.50 5.21 -9.39
CA PHE A 90 -11.02 6.51 -9.88
C PHE A 90 -11.23 6.78 -11.39
N SER A 91 -11.64 5.80 -12.20
CA SER A 91 -11.85 5.97 -13.65
C SER A 91 -13.09 6.77 -14.05
N SER A 92 -13.58 7.59 -13.12
CA SER A 92 -14.14 8.89 -13.43
C SER A 92 -13.14 9.85 -14.12
N GLY A 93 -11.82 9.58 -14.20
CA GLY A 93 -10.94 10.35 -15.12
C GLY A 93 -9.43 10.01 -15.22
N LEU A 94 -9.01 9.65 -16.44
CA LEU A 94 -7.68 9.85 -17.09
C LEU A 94 -6.39 9.13 -16.57
N LYS A 95 -5.22 9.65 -17.00
CA LYS A 95 -4.03 8.94 -17.54
C LYS A 95 -2.82 9.92 -17.68
N GLU A 96 -1.54 9.54 -17.73
CA GLU A 96 -0.87 8.24 -17.43
C GLU A 96 0.66 8.41 -17.20
N HIS A 97 1.26 7.57 -16.34
CA HIS A 97 2.68 7.12 -16.33
C HIS A 97 3.80 8.12 -15.94
N VAL A 98 4.89 7.73 -15.23
CA VAL A 98 5.22 6.63 -14.29
C VAL A 98 4.89 5.20 -14.74
N LYS A 99 5.62 4.69 -15.72
CA LYS A 99 5.04 3.75 -16.69
C LYS A 99 4.47 2.46 -16.09
N ASP A 100 5.27 1.55 -15.54
CA ASP A 100 4.77 0.18 -15.28
C ASP A 100 4.21 -0.04 -13.88
N ILE A 101 4.80 0.50 -12.80
CA ILE A 101 4.16 0.44 -11.47
C ILE A 101 2.83 1.21 -11.49
N LEU A 102 2.74 2.39 -12.14
CA LEU A 102 1.44 3.06 -12.29
C LEU A 102 0.61 2.63 -13.49
N LYS A 103 1.03 1.66 -14.29
CA LYS A 103 0.14 0.91 -15.22
C LYS A 103 -0.44 -0.33 -14.56
N GLN A 104 0.30 -0.93 -13.64
CA GLN A 104 -0.20 -1.96 -12.75
C GLN A 104 -1.18 -1.32 -11.74
N LEU A 105 -0.79 -0.25 -11.03
CA LEU A 105 -1.61 0.53 -10.09
C LEU A 105 -2.60 1.51 -10.76
N GLN A 106 -2.42 1.84 -12.03
CA GLN A 106 -3.34 2.65 -12.85
C GLN A 106 -3.52 4.10 -12.31
N LEU A 107 -2.39 4.77 -12.05
CA LEU A 107 -2.26 6.13 -11.50
C LEU A 107 -1.36 7.02 -12.39
N ASP A 108 -1.27 8.32 -12.04
CA ASP A 108 -0.47 9.30 -12.78
C ASP A 108 0.78 9.81 -12.03
N TYR A 109 0.83 9.66 -10.70
CA TYR A 109 1.96 9.96 -9.82
C TYR A 109 1.98 9.02 -8.58
N ILE A 110 3.08 8.99 -7.83
CA ILE A 110 3.21 8.32 -6.52
C ILE A 110 3.55 9.35 -5.43
N ASP A 111 2.82 9.36 -4.30
CA ASP A 111 3.08 10.28 -3.19
C ASP A 111 4.43 10.05 -2.48
N LEU A 112 4.88 8.78 -2.40
CA LEU A 112 6.12 8.38 -1.75
C LEU A 112 6.70 7.11 -2.38
N MET A 113 7.96 7.18 -2.82
CA MET A 113 8.75 6.02 -3.29
C MET A 113 9.90 5.74 -2.32
N LEU A 114 10.15 4.46 -2.01
CA LEU A 114 11.20 4.04 -1.08
C LEU A 114 12.16 3.04 -1.73
N ILE A 115 13.46 3.20 -1.48
CA ILE A 115 14.45 2.15 -1.73
C ILE A 115 14.24 1.06 -0.68
N HIS A 116 13.61 -0.05 -1.07
CA HIS A 116 13.19 -1.10 -0.14
C HIS A 116 14.37 -1.80 0.55
N TRP A 117 15.50 -1.97 -0.16
CA TRP A 117 16.76 -2.51 0.37
C TRP A 117 17.95 -1.73 -0.20
N PRO A 118 19.01 -1.48 0.59
CA PRO A 118 20.22 -0.78 0.12
C PRO A 118 21.15 -1.65 -0.75
N MET A 119 20.77 -2.88 -1.07
CA MET A 119 21.48 -3.78 -1.98
C MET A 119 20.60 -4.09 -3.18
N GLY A 120 21.14 -3.95 -4.39
CA GLY A 120 20.47 -4.39 -5.62
C GLY A 120 20.54 -5.91 -5.81
N TYR A 121 19.49 -6.49 -6.40
CA TYR A 121 19.55 -7.83 -6.99
C TYR A 121 19.91 -7.73 -8.47
N ALA A 122 20.52 -8.78 -9.02
CA ALA A 122 20.84 -8.82 -10.45
C ALA A 122 19.56 -8.77 -11.30
N GLU A 123 19.63 -8.11 -12.46
CA GLU A 123 18.47 -7.95 -13.35
C GLU A 123 17.95 -9.30 -13.88
N GLY A 124 16.62 -9.43 -13.98
CA GLY A 124 15.92 -10.62 -14.47
C GLY A 124 14.42 -10.60 -14.15
N GLU A 125 13.71 -11.64 -14.57
CA GLU A 125 12.27 -11.80 -14.28
C GLU A 125 11.99 -12.28 -12.84
N ASP A 126 12.96 -12.95 -12.21
CA ASP A 126 12.87 -13.41 -10.83
C ASP A 126 13.14 -12.27 -9.83
N PRO A 127 12.20 -11.91 -8.92
CA PRO A 127 12.42 -10.84 -7.95
C PRO A 127 13.49 -11.11 -6.91
N ILE A 128 13.86 -12.39 -6.72
CA ILE A 128 14.94 -12.84 -5.84
C ILE A 128 15.77 -13.83 -6.67
N PRO A 129 16.62 -13.32 -7.57
CA PRO A 129 17.40 -14.15 -8.49
C PRO A 129 18.45 -14.96 -7.71
N LYS A 130 18.67 -16.20 -8.14
CA LYS A 130 19.70 -17.09 -7.57
C LYS A 130 20.89 -17.23 -8.51
N LYS A 131 22.08 -17.54 -7.97
CA LYS A 131 23.23 -17.93 -8.78
C LYS A 131 23.00 -19.33 -9.33
N GLU A 132 23.38 -19.54 -10.59
CA GLU A 132 23.16 -20.79 -11.32
C GLU A 132 23.68 -22.02 -10.54
N GLY A 133 22.83 -23.04 -10.38
CA GLY A 133 23.17 -24.25 -9.65
C GLY A 133 23.22 -24.14 -8.12
N THR A 134 22.78 -23.02 -7.53
CA THR A 134 22.81 -22.80 -6.07
C THR A 134 21.53 -22.18 -5.52
N ASP A 135 21.37 -22.19 -4.19
CA ASP A 135 20.35 -21.40 -3.48
C ASP A 135 20.81 -19.99 -3.09
N GLU A 136 22.05 -19.59 -3.44
CA GLU A 136 22.59 -18.27 -3.10
C GLU A 136 21.95 -17.16 -3.94
N ILE A 137 21.61 -16.04 -3.31
CA ILE A 137 21.09 -14.85 -4.00
C ILE A 137 22.17 -14.24 -4.90
N LYS A 138 21.75 -13.84 -6.11
CA LYS A 138 22.57 -13.12 -7.08
C LYS A 138 22.34 -11.61 -6.94
N PHE A 139 23.24 -10.93 -6.24
CA PHE A 139 23.22 -9.48 -6.09
C PHE A 139 23.70 -8.77 -7.38
N SER A 140 23.35 -7.49 -7.49
CA SER A 140 23.94 -6.56 -8.45
C SER A 140 25.14 -5.85 -7.81
N ASP A 141 26.09 -5.40 -8.64
CA ASP A 141 27.21 -4.55 -8.22
C ASP A 141 26.83 -3.04 -8.21
N GLU A 142 25.60 -2.69 -8.60
CA GLU A 142 25.09 -1.32 -8.60
C GLU A 142 24.88 -0.75 -7.19
N ASP A 143 25.35 0.48 -6.99
CA ASP A 143 25.19 1.25 -5.75
C ASP A 143 23.79 1.89 -5.68
N TYR A 144 23.16 1.83 -4.50
CA TYR A 144 21.88 2.50 -4.24
C TYR A 144 21.94 4.03 -4.45
N LEU A 145 23.14 4.64 -4.41
CA LEU A 145 23.36 6.04 -4.77
C LEU A 145 23.16 6.32 -6.27
N THR A 146 23.34 5.32 -7.14
CA THR A 146 22.94 5.41 -8.56
C THR A 146 21.43 5.43 -8.66
N THR A 147 20.75 4.50 -7.97
CA THR A 147 19.28 4.46 -7.90
C THR A 147 18.69 5.75 -7.33
N TRP A 148 19.28 6.33 -6.29
CA TRP A 148 18.84 7.57 -5.67
C TRP A 148 18.78 8.73 -6.67
N LYS A 149 19.80 8.90 -7.52
CA LYS A 149 19.83 9.96 -8.55
C LYS A 149 18.72 9.82 -9.58
N VAL A 150 18.37 8.58 -9.97
CA VAL A 150 17.24 8.31 -10.86
C VAL A 150 15.91 8.69 -10.19
N LEU A 151 15.76 8.40 -8.88
CA LEU A 151 14.58 8.84 -8.12
C LEU A 151 14.50 10.38 -8.02
N GLU A 152 15.63 11.09 -7.87
CA GLU A 152 15.65 12.55 -7.93
C GLU A 152 15.25 13.12 -9.31
N GLU A 153 15.48 12.38 -10.40
CA GLU A 153 14.99 12.76 -11.74
C GLU A 153 13.49 12.53 -11.88
N PHE A 154 12.96 11.41 -11.37
CA PHE A 154 11.52 11.15 -11.32
C PHE A 154 10.74 12.22 -10.53
N VAL A 155 11.28 12.67 -9.38
CA VAL A 155 10.69 13.80 -8.63
C VAL A 155 10.64 15.09 -9.47
N LYS A 156 11.68 15.38 -10.27
CA LYS A 156 11.70 16.56 -11.16
C LYS A 156 10.71 16.43 -12.33
N GLU A 157 10.43 15.22 -12.77
CA GLU A 157 9.44 14.90 -13.81
C GLU A 157 7.98 14.86 -13.31
N GLY A 158 7.75 14.99 -11.99
CA GLY A 158 6.43 14.88 -11.37
C GLY A 158 5.86 13.46 -11.45
N LYS A 159 6.67 12.47 -11.05
CA LYS A 159 6.41 11.03 -11.16
C LYS A 159 6.25 10.38 -9.79
#